data_AF-A0A4R2NWR8-F1
#
_entry.id   AF-A0A4R2NWR8-F1
#
_cell.length_a   1.000
_cell.length_b   1.000
_cell.length_c   1.000
_cell.angle_alpha   90.00
_cell.angle_beta   90.00
_cell.angle_gamma   90.00
#
_symmetry.space_group_name_H-M   'P 1'
#
loop_
_entity.id
_entity.type
_entity.pdbx_description
1 polymer ?
#
loop_
_entity_poly.entity_id
_entity_poly.type
_entity_poly.pdbx_seq_one_letter_code
_entity_poly.pdbx_strand_id
1 'polypeptide(L)' 'MKIREPVGPCIDCGKMVYCVSGFLNGIVLDNHNIRCYDCHEEMEGLEKEEGE' A
#
# COMPACT_ATOMS: atom_id res chain seq x y z
N MET A 1 -20.69 -9.20 -1.49
CA MET A 1 -19.70 -9.38 -0.42
C MET A 1 -18.39 -8.74 -0.86
N LYS A 2 -17.81 -7.81 -0.10
CA LYS A 2 -16.46 -7.30 -0.37
C LYS A 2 -15.46 -8.28 0.25
N ILE A 3 -14.66 -8.95 -0.59
CA ILE A 3 -13.58 -9.82 -0.13
C ILE A 3 -12.45 -8.90 0.30
N ARG A 4 -12.06 -8.99 1.58
CA ARG A 4 -10.91 -8.29 2.14
C ARG A 4 -10.02 -9.33 2.81
N GLU A 5 -8.85 -9.54 2.24
CA GLU A 5 -7.89 -10.54 2.68
C GLU A 5 -6.69 -9.83 3.31
N PRO A 6 -6.33 -10.13 4.57
CA PRO A 6 -5.13 -9.57 5.17
C PRO A 6 -3.90 -10.14 4.47
N VAL A 7 -2.97 -9.27 4.08
CA VAL A 7 -1.74 -9.67 3.38
C VAL A 7 -0.54 -9.56 4.32
N GLY A 8 -0.45 -8.46 5.06
CA GLY A 8 0.62 -8.25 6.02
C GLY A 8 0.68 -6.80 6.52
N PRO A 9 1.48 -6.53 7.56
CA PRO A 9 1.68 -5.17 8.06
C PRO A 9 2.55 -4.34 7.11
N CYS A 10 2.27 -3.03 7.05
CA CYS A 10 3.13 -2.04 6.42
C CYS A 10 4.47 -1.97 7.17
N ILE A 11 5.58 -1.98 6.45
CA ILE A 11 6.93 -1.88 7.07
C ILE A 11 7.19 -0.53 7.74
N ASP A 12 6.56 0.55 7.28
CA ASP A 12 6.85 1.89 7.78
C ASP A 12 5.97 2.28 8.99
N CYS A 13 4.66 1.99 8.93
CA CYS A 13 3.70 2.40 9.97
C CYS A 13 3.06 1.24 10.74
N GLY A 14 3.32 -0.02 10.35
CA GLY A 14 2.73 -1.20 10.99
C GLY A 14 1.24 -1.44 10.70
N LYS A 15 0.57 -0.58 9.92
CA LYS A 15 -0.85 -0.77 9.56
C LYS A 15 -1.02 -2.07 8.77
N MET A 16 -2.04 -2.85 9.09
CA MET A 16 -2.39 -4.04 8.31
C MET A 16 -2.83 -3.64 6.88
N VAL A 17 -2.17 -4.19 5.86
CA VAL A 17 -2.49 -4.05 4.44
C VAL A 17 -3.34 -5.22 3.99
N TYR A 18 -4.30 -4.93 3.10
CA TYR A 18 -5.28 -5.90 2.66
C TYR A 18 -5.43 -5.90 1.14
N CYS A 19 -5.62 -7.09 0.58
CA CYS A 19 -6.19 -7.26 -0.74
C CYS A 19 -7.70 -7.06 -0.65
N VAL A 20 -8.24 -6.11 -1.40
CA VAL A 20 -9.68 -5.86 -1.49
C VAL A 20 -10.11 -6.13 -2.92
N SER A 21 -11.01 -7.09 -3.10
CA SER A 21 -11.53 -7.48 -4.42
C SER A 21 -10.43 -7.85 -5.44
N GLY A 22 -9.34 -8.50 -4.97
CA GLY A 22 -8.20 -8.88 -5.82
C GLY A 22 -7.14 -7.80 -6.04
N PHE A 23 -7.31 -6.61 -5.46
CA PHE A 23 -6.34 -5.52 -5.54
C PHE A 23 -5.68 -5.27 -4.18
N LEU A 24 -4.34 -5.27 -4.14
CA LEU A 24 -3.58 -4.96 -2.94
C LEU A 24 -3.69 -3.47 -2.63
N ASN A 25 -4.12 -3.08 -1.43
CA ASN A 25 -4.09 -1.67 -1.00
C ASN A 25 -2.71 -1.24 -0.48
N GLY A 26 -1.69 -1.47 -1.29
CA GLY A 26 -0.30 -1.22 -0.97
C GLY A 26 0.63 -1.59 -2.11
N ILE A 27 1.92 -1.42 -1.88
CA ILE A 27 3.02 -1.67 -2.80
C ILE A 27 3.85 -2.81 -2.23
N VAL A 28 4.18 -3.80 -3.05
CA VAL A 28 5.15 -4.83 -2.70
C VAL A 28 6.53 -4.31 -3.10
N LEU A 29 7.42 -4.22 -2.13
CA LEU A 29 8.82 -3.82 -2.32
C LEU A 29 9.67 -5.03 -2.74
N ASP A 30 10.84 -4.80 -3.35
CA ASP A 30 11.75 -5.85 -3.82
C ASP A 30 12.19 -6.84 -2.74
N ASN A 31 12.15 -6.44 -1.47
CA ASN A 31 12.50 -7.26 -0.32
C ASN A 31 11.32 -8.09 0.23
N HIS A 32 10.24 -8.24 -0.54
CA HIS A 32 8.98 -8.87 -0.14
C HIS A 32 8.25 -8.19 1.02
N ASN A 33 8.66 -6.98 1.43
CA ASN A 33 7.90 -6.19 2.38
C ASN A 33 6.77 -5.44 1.69
N ILE A 34 5.74 -5.11 2.47
CA ILE A 34 4.57 -4.39 1.98
C ILE A 34 4.60 -2.99 2.57
N ARG A 35 4.27 -2.01 1.74
CA ARG A 35 4.11 -0.61 2.12
C ARG A 35 2.68 -0.18 1.81
N CYS A 36 2.00 0.47 2.74
CA CYS A 36 0.67 1.01 2.46
C CYS A 36 0.76 2.27 1.57
N TYR A 37 -0.32 2.58 0.86
CA TYR A 37 -0.35 3.77 -0.01
C TYR A 37 -0.07 5.07 0.73
N ASP A 38 -0.55 5.22 1.97
CA ASP A 38 -0.27 6.41 2.80
C ASP A 38 1.26 6.66 2.91
N CYS A 39 2.01 5.66 3.38
CA CYS A 39 3.46 5.78 3.57
C CYS A 39 4.23 5.86 2.24
N HIS A 40 3.70 5.27 1.18
CA HIS A 40 4.29 5.43 -0.14
C HIS A 40 4.10 6.84 -0.67
N GLU A 41 2.90 7.41 -0.55
CA GLU A 41 2.63 8.80 -0.93
C GLU A 41 3.44 9.78 -0.07
N GLU A 42 3.64 9.51 1.22
CA GLU A 42 4.53 10.34 2.07
C GLU A 42 6.00 10.29 1.61
N MET A 43 6.46 9.16 1.05
CA MET A 43 7.81 9.02 0.51
C MET A 43 7.96 9.59 -0.90
N GLU A 44 6.95 9.38 -1.76
CA GLU A 44 6.91 9.82 -3.15
C GLU A 44 6.38 11.27 -3.29
N GLY A 45 5.87 11.87 -2.21
CA GLY A 45 5.30 13.22 -2.14
C GLY A 45 6.28 14.36 -2.41
N LEU A 46 7.45 14.05 -2.98
CA LEU A 46 8.30 14.99 -3.70
C LEU A 46 7.96 15.10 -5.20
N GLU A 47 7.07 14.24 -5.75
CA GLU A 47 6.63 14.28 -7.15
C GLU A 47 5.10 14.07 -7.24
N LYS A 48 4.33 15.12 -6.94
CA LYS A 48 2.95 15.24 -7.43
C LYS A 48 2.90 16.32 -8.51
N GLU A 49 2.62 15.91 -9.73
CA GLU A 49 1.81 16.53 -10.80
C GLU A 49 1.83 15.48 -11.93
N GLU A 50 0.76 14.74 -12.23
CA GLU A 50 -0.35 15.19 -13.06
C GLU A 50 -1.59 14.32 -12.79
N GLY A 51 -2.70 15.00 -12.48
CA GLY A 51 -4.04 14.46 -12.68
C GLY A 51 -4.82 15.49 -13.48
N GLU A 52 -5.23 15.13 -14.69
CA GLU A 52 -6.40 15.63 -15.41
C GLU A 52 -7.04 14.48 -16.20
#